data_AF-A0AB74HLW1-F1
#
_entry.id   AF-A0AB74HLW1-F1
#
_cell.length_a   1.000
_cell.length_b   1.000
_cell.length_c   1.000
_cell.angle_alpha   90.00
_cell.angle_beta   90.00
_cell.angle_gamma   90.00
#
_symmetry.space_group_name_H-M   'P 1'
#
loop_
_entity.id
_entity.type
_entity.pdbx_description
1 polymer ?
#
loop_
_entity_poly.entity_id
_entity_poly.type
_entity_poly.pdbx_seq_one_letter_code
_entity_poly.pdbx_strand_id
1 'polypeptide(L)'
;MHVSERLLQLYADVDASTRTKLQTLIKQNLGDGKSLTVSFEELTGATKASLPTDEKSAADFTAWIKDGKKDATFLPYYVSLLEKHDRVLNKEATVPQPITVDKTVVNETTEDAASERTPQPAAQTQKPRYVPETSVPSRAERAKRIEPARPRKKKGKWLGGLLLVTILLGGGYIGYPYVAALFEPSETTEVETPAPEPEPVVEAPETNYVWLATKNVNLVSEPNGTTVTYIGDIGDRYEIVNEQDNHVEVDLDGTTAWVALDAVTTDWPSRDLTDSTLLDWAETNLDNAWLGETLPDFFAMNEAALTETIGAPYGRETDALNAYAFYNGGFFVIQDDQVHAIDWTNTQLAREAFDPLGEPVIETNDALVYESETYSLRLFIGTNGQTRVRLTEK
;
A
#
# COMPACT_ATOMS: atom_id res chain seq x y z
N MET A 1 13.14 -7.56 6.11
CA MET A 1 11.81 -6.99 5.87
C MET A 1 11.81 -5.53 6.29
N HIS A 2 11.42 -4.63 5.39
CA HIS A 2 11.37 -3.20 5.66
C HIS A 2 10.25 -2.90 6.67
N VAL A 3 10.42 -1.89 7.52
CA VAL A 3 9.46 -1.63 8.62
C VAL A 3 8.08 -1.20 8.08
N SER A 4 8.05 -0.50 6.94
CA SER A 4 6.80 -0.14 6.25
C SER A 4 6.05 -1.36 5.71
N GLU A 5 6.76 -2.36 5.21
CA GLU A 5 6.16 -3.61 4.71
C GLU A 5 5.62 -4.47 5.85
N ARG A 6 6.35 -4.54 6.98
CA ARG A 6 5.84 -5.18 8.21
C ARG A 6 4.52 -4.55 8.63
N LEU A 7 4.40 -3.24 8.47
CA LEU A 7 3.18 -2.52 8.83
C LEU A 7 2.01 -2.89 7.92
N LEU A 8 2.23 -3.03 6.60
CA LEU A 8 1.22 -3.51 5.66
C LEU A 8 0.71 -4.91 6.04
N GLN A 9 1.64 -5.81 6.35
CA GLN A 9 1.28 -7.15 6.81
C GLN A 9 0.48 -7.11 8.12
N LEU A 10 0.93 -6.33 9.11
CA LEU A 10 0.19 -6.16 10.37
C LEU A 10 -1.18 -5.51 10.17
N TYR A 11 -1.33 -4.68 9.14
CA TYR A 11 -2.62 -4.07 8.79
C TYR A 11 -3.57 -5.07 8.12
N ALA A 12 -3.04 -6.09 7.44
CA ALA A 12 -3.82 -7.22 6.96
C ALA A 12 -4.17 -8.20 8.10
N ASP A 13 -3.23 -8.45 9.02
CA ASP A 13 -3.36 -9.50 10.05
C ASP A 13 -4.13 -9.07 11.31
N VAL A 14 -4.12 -7.77 11.63
CA VAL A 14 -4.84 -7.19 12.77
C VAL A 14 -6.16 -6.61 12.26
N ASP A 15 -7.21 -6.55 13.07
CA ASP A 15 -8.44 -5.89 12.67
C ASP A 15 -8.39 -4.36 12.90
N ALA A 16 -9.19 -3.62 12.13
CA ALA A 16 -9.22 -2.16 12.18
C ALA A 16 -9.66 -1.62 13.56
N SER A 17 -10.53 -2.33 14.28
CA SER A 17 -10.98 -1.91 15.61
C SER A 17 -9.84 -2.00 16.63
N THR A 18 -9.05 -3.06 16.57
CA THR A 18 -7.85 -3.27 17.39
C THR A 18 -6.79 -2.23 17.08
N ARG A 19 -6.54 -1.94 15.79
CA ARG A 19 -5.64 -0.85 15.39
C ARG A 19 -6.09 0.51 15.94
N THR A 20 -7.38 0.82 15.84
CA THR A 20 -7.95 2.09 16.30
C THR A 20 -7.87 2.23 17.82
N LYS A 21 -8.15 1.16 18.56
CA LYS A 21 -7.96 1.12 20.03
C LYS A 21 -6.51 1.34 20.40
N LEU A 22 -5.58 0.65 19.74
CA LEU A 22 -4.15 0.82 19.98
C LEU A 22 -3.68 2.25 19.68
N GLN A 23 -4.09 2.83 18.55
CA GLN A 23 -3.78 4.22 18.21
C GLN A 23 -4.33 5.21 19.25
N THR A 24 -5.52 4.93 19.80
CA THR A 24 -6.11 5.74 20.88
C THR A 24 -5.27 5.66 22.16
N LEU A 25 -4.86 4.46 22.57
CA LEU A 25 -3.98 4.26 23.72
C LEU A 25 -2.63 4.96 23.55
N ILE A 26 -2.04 4.89 22.36
CA ILE A 26 -0.79 5.59 22.04
C ILE A 26 -0.98 7.10 22.22
N LYS A 27 -2.06 7.68 21.65
CA LYS A 27 -2.36 9.12 21.80
C LYS A 27 -2.51 9.52 23.27
N GLN A 28 -3.27 8.73 24.04
CA GLN A 28 -3.47 8.99 25.47
C GLN A 28 -2.15 8.90 26.25
N ASN A 29 -1.30 7.92 25.92
CA ASN A 29 -0.03 7.73 26.61
C ASN A 29 1.00 8.82 26.27
N LEU A 30 1.07 9.26 25.02
CA LEU A 30 1.98 10.33 24.58
C LEU A 30 1.58 11.70 25.16
N GLY A 31 0.27 11.99 25.29
CA GLY A 31 -0.22 13.25 25.86
C GLY A 31 0.37 14.48 25.16
N ASP A 32 0.81 15.47 25.94
CA ASP A 32 1.42 16.71 25.43
C ASP A 32 2.90 16.55 25.05
N GLY A 33 3.52 15.41 25.34
CA GLY A 33 4.94 15.17 25.06
C GLY A 33 5.51 14.05 25.93
N LYS A 34 6.06 13.03 25.27
CA LYS A 34 6.74 11.90 25.91
C LYS A 34 7.72 11.26 24.93
N SER A 35 8.85 10.74 25.43
CA SER A 35 9.75 9.98 24.55
C SER A 35 9.13 8.64 24.14
N LEU A 36 9.40 8.19 22.91
CA LEU A 36 8.85 6.94 22.40
C LEU A 36 9.33 5.72 23.21
N THR A 37 10.55 5.76 23.73
CA THR A 37 11.09 4.72 24.62
C THR A 37 10.30 4.61 25.92
N VAL A 38 10.02 5.73 26.60
CA VAL A 38 9.23 5.73 27.85
C VAL A 38 7.80 5.30 27.57
N SER A 39 7.19 5.81 26.50
CA SER A 39 5.85 5.42 26.09
C SER A 39 5.74 3.92 25.82
N PHE A 40 6.72 3.35 25.10
CA PHE A 40 6.76 1.93 24.80
C PHE A 40 6.90 1.09 26.07
N GLU A 41 7.75 1.50 27.00
CA GLU A 41 7.92 0.83 28.29
C GLU A 41 6.64 0.88 29.13
N GLU A 42 5.95 2.02 29.19
CA GLU A 42 4.69 2.13 29.91
C GLU A 42 3.59 1.25 29.31
N LEU A 43 3.46 1.21 27.98
CA LEU A 43 2.43 0.44 27.29
C LEU A 43 2.71 -1.07 27.33
N THR A 44 3.98 -1.49 27.20
CA THR A 44 4.33 -2.91 27.07
C THR A 44 4.90 -3.52 28.36
N GLY A 45 5.52 -2.72 29.22
CA GLY A 45 6.36 -3.18 30.33
C GLY A 45 7.70 -3.75 29.90
N ALA A 46 8.16 -3.44 28.67
CA ALA A 46 9.45 -3.84 28.13
C ALA A 46 10.20 -2.64 27.57
N THR A 47 11.53 -2.66 27.63
CA THR A 47 12.36 -1.62 27.04
C THR A 47 12.72 -1.95 25.60
N LYS A 48 12.88 -0.93 24.76
CA LYS A 48 13.37 -1.07 23.38
C LYS A 48 14.39 0.02 23.07
N ALA A 49 15.67 -0.33 23.20
CA ALA A 49 16.79 0.62 23.09
C ALA A 49 16.96 1.25 21.70
N SER A 50 16.35 0.68 20.65
CA SER A 50 16.39 1.20 19.29
C SER A 50 15.39 2.34 19.04
N LEU A 51 14.55 2.68 20.01
CA LEU A 51 13.61 3.78 19.89
C LEU A 51 14.25 5.13 20.25
N PRO A 52 13.91 6.21 19.54
CA PRO A 52 14.46 7.53 19.82
C PRO A 52 13.96 8.07 21.16
N THR A 53 14.83 8.84 21.80
CA THR A 53 14.57 9.47 23.11
C THR A 53 13.93 10.86 23.00
N ASP A 54 13.80 11.39 21.78
CA ASP A 54 13.18 12.68 21.53
C ASP A 54 11.70 12.65 21.94
N GLU A 55 11.22 13.75 22.51
CA GLU A 55 9.83 13.88 22.91
C GLU A 55 8.92 13.98 21.69
N LYS A 56 7.81 13.24 21.74
CA LYS A 56 6.75 13.21 20.75
C LYS A 56 5.41 13.36 21.46
N SER A 57 4.51 14.15 20.89
CA SER A 57 3.17 14.37 21.44
C SER A 57 2.10 13.53 20.72
N ALA A 58 0.90 13.49 21.30
CA ALA A 58 -0.28 12.93 20.64
C ALA A 58 -0.62 13.67 19.34
N ALA A 59 -0.33 14.98 19.27
CA ALA A 59 -0.52 15.78 18.07
C ALA A 59 0.46 15.37 16.97
N ASP A 60 1.74 15.17 17.31
CA ASP A 60 2.76 14.68 16.36
C ASP A 60 2.40 13.31 15.82
N PHE A 61 1.95 12.40 16.69
CA PHE A 61 1.53 11.06 16.27
C PHE A 61 0.28 11.11 15.37
N THR A 62 -0.67 12.00 15.64
CA THR A 62 -1.86 12.17 14.80
C THR A 62 -1.51 12.76 13.44
N ALA A 63 -0.62 13.76 13.39
CA ALA A 63 -0.11 14.31 12.14
C ALA A 63 0.64 13.24 11.34
N TRP A 64 1.50 12.46 12.01
CA TRP A 64 2.23 11.36 11.40
C TRP A 64 1.32 10.33 10.75
N ILE A 65 0.26 9.89 11.43
CA ILE A 65 -0.74 8.98 10.86
C ILE A 65 -1.41 9.60 9.62
N LYS A 66 -1.80 10.88 9.72
CA LYS A 66 -2.50 11.60 8.66
C LYS A 66 -1.63 11.79 7.42
N ASP A 67 -0.35 12.13 7.61
CA ASP A 67 0.61 12.46 6.56
C ASP A 67 1.23 11.21 5.89
N GLY A 68 0.71 10.03 6.21
CA GLY A 68 1.15 8.75 5.64
C GLY A 68 2.42 8.20 6.22
N LYS A 69 2.60 8.39 7.53
CA LYS A 69 3.60 7.71 8.35
C LYS A 69 5.05 7.93 7.90
N LYS A 70 5.31 9.06 7.25
CA LYS A 70 6.60 9.47 6.66
C LYS A 70 7.71 9.77 7.66
N ASP A 71 7.39 10.07 8.92
CA ASP A 71 8.41 10.22 9.96
C ASP A 71 8.96 8.84 10.36
N ALA A 72 10.21 8.56 9.97
CA ALA A 72 10.89 7.31 10.24
C ALA A 72 11.04 6.99 11.74
N THR A 73 10.85 7.97 12.64
CA THR A 73 10.99 7.76 14.09
C THR A 73 9.79 7.07 14.72
N PHE A 74 8.57 7.36 14.25
CA PHE A 74 7.34 6.75 14.77
C PHE A 74 7.09 5.35 14.20
N LEU A 75 7.58 5.07 12.99
CA LEU A 75 7.30 3.82 12.28
C LEU A 75 7.78 2.57 13.06
N PRO A 76 9.04 2.47 13.52
CA PRO A 76 9.50 1.35 14.35
C PRO A 76 8.73 1.24 15.67
N TYR A 77 8.39 2.37 16.30
CA TYR A 77 7.62 2.40 17.54
C TYR A 77 6.22 1.79 17.34
N TYR A 78 5.51 2.25 16.31
CA TYR A 78 4.15 1.83 16.05
C TYR A 78 4.06 0.35 15.63
N VAL A 79 4.94 -0.10 14.72
CA VAL A 79 5.03 -1.51 14.34
C VAL A 79 5.28 -2.40 15.56
N SER A 80 6.18 -2.00 16.46
CA SER A 80 6.49 -2.79 17.66
C SER A 80 5.31 -2.93 18.62
N LEU A 81 4.45 -1.91 18.69
CA LEU A 81 3.26 -1.95 19.52
C LEU A 81 2.16 -2.78 18.85
N LEU A 82 2.02 -2.71 17.53
CA LEU A 82 1.11 -3.57 16.77
C LEU A 82 1.48 -5.05 16.90
N GLU A 83 2.76 -5.40 16.85
CA GLU A 83 3.22 -6.78 17.10
C GLU A 83 2.92 -7.28 18.51
N LYS A 84 2.61 -6.37 19.45
CA LYS A 84 2.32 -6.65 20.85
C LYS A 84 0.90 -6.21 21.25
N HIS A 85 0.01 -6.00 20.28
CA HIS A 85 -1.30 -5.38 20.53
C HIS A 85 -2.11 -6.13 21.59
N ASP A 86 -2.12 -7.47 21.58
CA ASP A 86 -2.78 -8.28 22.61
C ASP A 86 -2.29 -7.95 24.02
N ARG A 87 -0.97 -7.84 24.19
CA ARG A 87 -0.37 -7.53 25.50
C ARG A 87 -0.70 -6.10 25.95
N VAL A 88 -0.67 -5.15 25.02
CA VAL A 88 -0.94 -3.73 25.31
C VAL A 88 -2.41 -3.53 25.66
N LEU A 89 -3.32 -4.13 24.89
CA LEU A 89 -4.77 -3.97 25.06
C LEU A 89 -5.30 -4.76 26.26
N ASN A 90 -4.74 -5.94 26.55
CA ASN A 90 -5.16 -6.72 27.73
C ASN A 90 -4.65 -6.16 29.07
N LYS A 91 -3.63 -5.28 29.05
CA LYS A 91 -3.17 -4.56 30.26
C LYS A 91 -4.23 -3.59 30.79
N GLU A 92 -5.12 -3.09 29.94
CA GLU A 92 -6.21 -2.19 30.31
C GLU A 92 -7.33 -2.94 31.07
N ALA A 93 -7.53 -4.22 30.80
CA ALA A 93 -8.50 -5.07 31.50
C ALA A 93 -8.14 -5.37 32.97
N THR A 94 -6.92 -5.02 33.40
CA THR A 94 -6.44 -5.24 34.78
C THR A 94 -6.35 -3.96 35.62
N VAL A 95 -6.74 -2.81 35.07
CA VAL A 95 -6.85 -1.57 35.85
C VAL A 95 -8.28 -1.49 36.43
N PRO A 96 -8.45 -1.49 37.77
CA PRO A 96 -9.77 -1.37 38.37
C PRO A 96 -10.40 -0.04 37.95
N GLN A 97 -11.59 -0.09 37.35
CA GLN A 97 -12.40 1.12 37.19
C GLN A 97 -12.67 1.72 38.57
N PRO A 98 -12.66 3.05 38.73
CA PRO A 98 -13.02 3.68 39.98
C PRO A 98 -14.48 3.32 40.32
N ILE A 99 -14.64 2.64 41.46
CA ILE A 99 -15.93 2.25 42.01
C ILE A 99 -16.76 3.52 42.20
N THR A 100 -17.86 3.64 41.46
CA THR A 100 -18.93 4.61 41.73
C THR A 100 -19.51 4.27 43.09
N VAL A 101 -19.16 5.05 44.13
CA VAL A 101 -19.74 4.88 45.46
C VAL A 101 -21.16 5.42 45.44
N ASP A 102 -22.11 4.51 45.31
CA ASP A 102 -23.52 4.77 45.47
C ASP A 102 -23.80 5.08 46.96
N LYS A 103 -24.30 6.28 47.23
CA LYS A 103 -24.70 6.69 48.58
C LYS A 103 -26.16 6.31 48.80
N THR A 104 -26.42 5.25 49.55
CA THR A 104 -27.66 5.14 50.35
C THR A 104 -27.55 4.13 51.49
N VAL A 105 -28.26 4.44 52.59
CA VAL A 105 -28.65 3.62 53.75
C VAL A 105 -27.79 3.71 55.04
N VAL A 106 -27.96 4.85 55.75
CA VAL A 106 -28.63 5.07 57.08
C VAL A 106 -28.51 4.06 58.26
N ASN A 107 -28.37 4.67 59.46
CA ASN A 107 -28.53 4.26 60.88
C ASN A 107 -27.25 3.81 61.63
N GLU A 108 -26.90 4.29 62.85
CA GLU A 108 -27.63 4.96 63.97
C GLU A 108 -26.63 5.72 64.90
N THR A 109 -27.07 6.90 65.41
CA THR A 109 -26.96 7.52 66.78
C THR A 109 -25.65 7.38 67.62
N THR A 110 -25.06 8.39 68.30
CA THR A 110 -25.63 9.41 69.23
C THR A 110 -24.60 10.54 69.57
N GLU A 111 -25.09 11.78 69.65
CA GLU A 111 -24.75 13.01 70.45
C GLU A 111 -23.29 13.20 70.98
N ASP A 112 -22.65 14.39 70.91
CA ASP A 112 -23.03 15.60 71.68
C ASP A 112 -22.15 16.85 71.36
N ALA A 113 -22.72 18.03 71.70
CA ALA A 113 -22.10 19.33 72.05
C ALA A 113 -21.40 20.28 71.03
N ALA A 114 -22.21 21.20 70.49
CA ALA A 114 -22.13 22.68 70.58
C ALA A 114 -20.82 23.48 70.32
N SER A 115 -20.78 24.31 69.26
CA SER A 115 -20.90 25.79 69.38
C SER A 115 -20.64 26.55 68.08
N GLU A 116 -21.37 27.66 68.00
CA GLU A 116 -21.64 28.60 66.91
C GLU A 116 -20.50 29.61 66.65
N ARG A 117 -20.20 29.95 65.37
CA ARG A 117 -20.06 31.32 64.83
C ARG A 117 -19.67 31.35 63.34
N THR A 118 -20.31 32.30 62.65
CA THR A 118 -20.41 32.60 61.21
C THR A 118 -19.15 33.32 60.62
N PRO A 119 -19.09 33.72 59.32
CA PRO A 119 -17.95 33.45 58.44
C PRO A 119 -17.16 34.70 57.99
N GLN A 120 -15.96 34.52 57.42
CA GLN A 120 -15.23 35.57 56.67
C GLN A 120 -14.41 35.00 55.50
N PRO A 121 -14.05 35.81 54.48
CA PRO A 121 -14.39 35.53 53.09
C PRO A 121 -13.16 35.26 52.20
N ALA A 122 -13.47 34.84 50.97
CA ALA A 122 -12.59 34.48 49.87
C ALA A 122 -11.37 35.42 49.65
N ALA A 123 -10.20 34.81 49.46
CA ALA A 123 -9.07 35.42 48.78
C ALA A 123 -8.97 34.85 47.35
N GLN A 124 -9.22 35.72 46.36
CA GLN A 124 -9.00 35.47 44.94
C GLN A 124 -7.50 35.57 44.64
N THR A 125 -6.90 34.50 44.10
CA THR A 125 -5.56 34.55 43.49
C THR A 125 -5.71 34.75 41.98
N GLN A 126 -5.46 35.97 41.51
CA GLN A 126 -5.33 36.30 40.09
C GLN A 126 -4.07 35.67 39.50
N LYS A 127 -4.20 34.96 38.37
CA LYS A 127 -3.06 34.50 37.54
C LYS A 127 -2.53 35.68 36.70
N PRO A 128 -1.20 35.82 36.52
CA PRO A 128 -0.63 36.87 35.68
C PRO A 128 -0.89 36.59 34.19
N ARG A 129 -1.32 37.62 33.46
CA ARG A 129 -1.50 37.62 32.00
C ARG A 129 -0.13 37.86 31.34
N TYR A 130 0.34 36.89 30.58
CA TYR A 130 1.59 36.99 29.80
C TYR A 130 1.46 38.02 28.68
N VAL A 131 2.48 38.88 28.54
CA VAL A 131 2.63 39.84 27.44
C VAL A 131 3.96 39.52 26.75
N PRO A 132 3.98 39.18 25.44
CA PRO A 132 5.23 38.89 24.73
C PRO A 132 6.11 40.15 24.54
N GLU A 133 7.40 40.06 24.85
CA GLU A 133 8.38 41.17 24.79
C GLU A 133 8.97 41.47 23.39
N THR A 134 8.47 40.85 22.32
CA THR A 134 8.94 41.15 20.95
C THR A 134 7.79 41.21 19.96
N SER A 135 7.69 42.31 19.23
CA SER A 135 6.69 42.53 18.19
C SER A 135 6.82 41.50 17.07
N VAL A 136 5.80 40.66 16.93
CA VAL A 136 5.67 39.71 15.81
C VAL A 136 5.51 40.52 14.52
N PRO A 137 6.40 40.36 13.52
CA PRO A 137 6.28 41.09 12.25
C PRO A 137 5.03 40.65 11.48
N SER A 138 4.33 41.63 10.89
CA SER A 138 3.03 41.40 10.25
C SER A 138 3.15 40.60 8.95
N ARG A 139 2.05 39.94 8.55
CA ARG A 139 1.93 39.06 7.36
C ARG A 139 2.43 39.70 6.05
N ALA A 140 2.48 41.03 5.97
CA ALA A 140 2.98 41.77 4.81
C ALA A 140 4.52 41.82 4.70
N GLU A 141 5.26 41.68 5.81
CA GLU A 141 6.73 41.71 5.81
C GLU A 141 7.34 40.35 5.43
N ARG A 142 6.62 39.24 5.66
CA ARG A 142 7.04 37.89 5.22
C ARG A 142 6.93 37.66 3.71
N ALA A 143 6.21 38.51 2.98
CA ALA A 143 5.98 38.34 1.54
C ALA A 143 7.09 38.92 0.63
N LYS A 144 8.08 39.64 1.18
CA LYS A 144 9.12 40.32 0.38
C LYS A 144 10.45 39.59 0.28
N ARG A 145 10.57 38.35 0.77
CA ARG A 145 11.84 37.60 0.82
C ARG A 145 11.79 36.22 0.18
N ILE A 146 10.93 36.05 -0.82
CA ILE A 146 10.90 34.85 -1.67
C ILE A 146 11.45 35.27 -3.04
N GLU A 147 12.73 34.99 -3.27
CA GLU A 147 13.28 35.03 -4.62
C GLU A 147 12.57 33.97 -5.47
N PRO A 148 12.11 34.29 -6.70
CA PRO A 148 11.49 33.29 -7.56
C PRO A 148 12.51 32.24 -8.00
N ALA A 149 12.19 30.97 -7.74
CA ALA A 149 13.00 29.82 -8.15
C ALA A 149 13.17 29.81 -9.68
N ARG A 150 14.44 29.72 -10.13
CA ARG A 150 14.79 29.65 -11.56
C ARG A 150 14.15 28.43 -12.23
N PRO A 151 13.62 28.55 -13.46
CA PRO A 151 13.08 27.41 -14.20
C PRO A 151 14.20 26.44 -14.62
N ARG A 152 14.01 25.15 -14.32
CA ARG A 152 14.89 24.05 -14.75
C ARG A 152 14.86 23.94 -16.29
N LYS A 153 16.06 23.86 -16.89
CA LYS A 153 16.27 23.74 -18.34
C LYS A 153 15.81 22.37 -18.85
N LYS A 154 14.89 22.36 -19.83
CA LYS A 154 14.62 21.19 -20.69
C LYS A 154 15.84 20.92 -21.57
N LYS A 155 16.44 19.73 -21.49
CA LYS A 155 17.38 19.22 -22.51
C LYS A 155 16.62 18.22 -23.37
N GLY A 156 16.37 18.60 -24.62
CA GLY A 156 15.84 17.71 -25.64
C GLY A 156 16.93 17.23 -26.60
N LYS A 157 16.62 16.09 -27.22
CA LYS A 157 17.00 15.65 -28.56
C LYS A 157 18.48 15.28 -28.81
N TRP A 158 18.79 13.99 -28.66
CA TRP A 158 19.87 13.34 -29.42
C TRP A 158 19.62 11.86 -29.74
N LEU A 159 18.40 11.48 -30.13
CA LEU A 159 18.10 10.13 -30.66
C LEU A 159 17.68 10.10 -32.15
N GLY A 160 17.78 11.23 -32.87
CA GLY A 160 17.49 11.29 -34.31
C GLY A 160 18.65 10.87 -35.22
N GLY A 161 19.87 10.77 -34.69
CA GLY A 161 21.08 10.49 -35.48
C GLY A 161 21.38 9.00 -35.68
N LEU A 162 20.95 8.15 -34.74
CA LEU A 162 21.30 6.71 -34.77
C LEU A 162 20.41 5.92 -35.75
N LEU A 163 19.15 6.32 -35.92
CA LEU A 163 18.19 5.68 -36.84
C LEU A 163 18.55 5.91 -38.33
N LEU A 164 19.23 7.01 -38.65
CA LEU A 164 19.59 7.34 -40.04
C LEU A 164 20.85 6.60 -40.50
N VAL A 165 21.70 6.13 -39.58
CA VAL A 165 22.89 5.32 -39.87
C VAL A 165 22.54 3.84 -40.08
N THR A 166 21.56 3.31 -39.34
CA THR A 166 21.08 1.93 -39.54
C THR A 166 20.29 1.76 -40.85
N ILE A 167 19.50 2.77 -41.26
CA ILE A 167 18.80 2.74 -42.56
C ILE A 167 19.78 2.84 -43.74
N LEU A 168 20.86 3.61 -43.62
CA LEU A 168 21.85 3.76 -44.71
C LEU A 168 22.84 2.58 -44.82
N LEU A 169 23.08 1.83 -43.75
CA LEU A 169 23.97 0.66 -43.78
C LEU A 169 23.24 -0.68 -44.00
N GLY A 170 21.93 -0.77 -43.73
CA GLY A 170 21.12 -1.98 -43.95
C GLY A 170 20.19 -1.96 -45.17
N GLY A 171 19.93 -0.79 -45.78
CA GLY A 171 18.89 -0.62 -46.80
C GLY A 171 19.28 -0.97 -48.25
N GLY A 172 20.51 -1.43 -48.50
CA GLY A 172 21.00 -1.69 -49.86
C GLY A 172 20.67 -3.08 -50.43
N TYR A 173 20.18 -4.03 -49.62
CA TYR A 173 20.13 -5.44 -50.02
C TYR A 173 18.72 -6.02 -50.22
N ILE A 174 17.66 -5.27 -49.89
CA ILE A 174 16.26 -5.76 -49.93
C ILE A 174 15.52 -5.30 -51.21
N GLY A 175 16.08 -4.38 -52.00
CA GLY A 175 15.43 -3.83 -53.20
C GLY A 175 15.81 -4.45 -54.55
N TYR A 176 16.87 -5.26 -54.62
CA TYR A 176 17.41 -5.70 -55.92
C TYR A 176 16.55 -6.72 -56.70
N PRO A 177 15.79 -7.65 -56.09
CA PRO A 177 14.96 -8.58 -56.87
C PRO A 177 13.66 -7.95 -57.40
N TYR A 178 13.19 -6.83 -56.83
CA TYR A 178 11.91 -6.22 -57.23
C TYR A 178 12.00 -5.18 -58.35
N VAL A 179 13.21 -4.70 -58.69
CA VAL A 179 13.43 -3.77 -59.81
C VAL A 179 13.95 -4.51 -61.06
N ALA A 180 14.58 -5.68 -60.88
CA ALA A 180 15.02 -6.53 -62.01
C ALA A 180 13.83 -7.12 -62.78
N ALA A 181 12.66 -7.31 -62.15
CA ALA A 181 11.45 -7.82 -62.80
C ALA A 181 10.74 -6.79 -63.71
N LEU A 182 11.18 -5.53 -63.73
CA LEU A 182 10.61 -4.46 -64.57
C LEU A 182 11.33 -4.27 -65.92
N PHE A 183 12.44 -4.97 -66.14
CA PHE A 183 13.23 -4.87 -67.37
C PHE A 183 13.76 -6.23 -67.80
N GLU A 184 12.91 -7.16 -68.24
CA GLU A 184 13.30 -8.16 -69.24
C GLU A 184 12.06 -8.87 -69.82
N PRO A 185 11.90 -8.93 -71.16
CA PRO A 185 10.77 -9.60 -71.79
C PRO A 185 11.06 -11.09 -72.05
N SER A 186 10.05 -11.92 -71.79
CA SER A 186 9.70 -13.16 -72.50
C SER A 186 10.81 -14.18 -72.81
N GLU A 187 10.74 -15.35 -72.18
CA GLU A 187 10.60 -16.61 -72.93
C GLU A 187 10.05 -17.75 -72.06
N THR A 188 9.08 -18.46 -72.63
CA THR A 188 8.45 -19.68 -72.13
C THR A 188 9.46 -20.82 -71.97
N THR A 189 9.53 -21.45 -70.80
CA THR A 189 9.99 -22.84 -70.66
C THR A 189 9.26 -23.52 -69.51
N GLU A 190 8.59 -24.61 -69.85
CA GLU A 190 7.88 -25.57 -69.01
C GLU A 190 8.90 -26.55 -68.38
N VAL A 191 9.15 -26.53 -67.06
CA VAL A 191 9.76 -27.66 -66.31
C VAL A 191 9.41 -27.63 -64.81
N GLU A 192 8.93 -28.79 -64.32
CA GLU A 192 8.87 -29.36 -62.96
C GLU A 192 8.37 -28.52 -61.76
N THR A 193 7.24 -29.00 -61.21
CA THR A 193 6.71 -28.66 -59.89
C THR A 193 7.74 -28.96 -58.78
N PRO A 194 8.22 -27.96 -58.01
CA PRO A 194 8.98 -28.21 -56.80
C PRO A 194 8.02 -28.62 -55.67
N ALA A 195 8.45 -29.56 -54.84
CA ALA A 195 7.77 -29.90 -53.59
C ALA A 195 7.60 -28.64 -52.73
N PRO A 196 6.48 -28.50 -51.98
CA PRO A 196 6.26 -27.32 -51.15
C PRO A 196 7.37 -27.20 -50.11
N GLU A 197 8.05 -26.05 -50.10
CA GLU A 197 8.92 -25.66 -48.99
C GLU A 197 8.12 -25.70 -47.68
N PRO A 198 8.70 -26.18 -46.57
CA PRO A 198 8.05 -26.12 -45.28
C PRO A 198 7.75 -24.66 -44.95
N GLU A 199 6.48 -24.35 -44.64
CA GLU A 199 6.07 -23.03 -44.18
C GLU A 199 7.00 -22.58 -43.03
N PRO A 200 7.47 -21.32 -43.03
CA PRO A 200 8.24 -20.82 -41.91
C PRO A 200 7.40 -20.93 -40.65
N VAL A 201 7.87 -21.74 -39.70
CA VAL A 201 7.34 -21.77 -38.34
C VAL A 201 7.50 -20.34 -37.81
N VAL A 202 6.39 -19.62 -37.72
CA VAL A 202 6.34 -18.34 -37.02
C VAL A 202 6.65 -18.67 -35.56
N GLU A 203 7.89 -18.43 -35.14
CA GLU A 203 8.22 -18.39 -33.71
C GLU A 203 7.26 -17.39 -33.05
N ALA A 204 6.48 -17.88 -32.10
CA ALA A 204 5.64 -17.01 -31.28
C ALA A 204 6.55 -15.93 -30.66
N PRO A 205 6.11 -14.67 -30.59
CA PRO A 205 6.92 -13.61 -30.00
C PRO A 205 7.31 -14.04 -28.58
N GLU A 206 8.61 -13.96 -28.26
CA GLU A 206 9.09 -14.19 -26.90
C GLU A 206 8.27 -13.31 -25.96
N THR A 207 7.61 -13.92 -24.98
CA THR A 207 6.86 -13.20 -23.96
C THR A 207 7.85 -12.38 -23.16
N ASN A 208 7.88 -11.06 -23.37
CA ASN A 208 8.75 -10.15 -22.63
C ASN A 208 8.25 -9.82 -21.22
N TYR A 209 7.38 -10.67 -20.66
CA TYR A 209 6.73 -10.45 -19.39
C TYR A 209 6.80 -11.71 -18.53
N VAL A 210 6.90 -11.49 -17.22
CA VAL A 210 6.71 -12.53 -16.20
C VAL A 210 5.56 -12.14 -15.27
N TRP A 211 4.87 -13.15 -14.77
CA TRP A 211 3.91 -13.02 -13.69
C TRP A 211 4.48 -13.63 -12.42
N LEU A 212 4.21 -12.99 -11.29
CA LEU A 212 4.52 -13.57 -9.98
C LEU A 212 3.59 -14.76 -9.72
N ALA A 213 4.16 -15.95 -9.55
CA ALA A 213 3.42 -17.20 -9.41
C ALA A 213 3.21 -17.62 -7.95
N THR A 214 3.79 -16.89 -7.00
CA THR A 214 3.70 -17.18 -5.56
C THR A 214 3.30 -15.94 -4.77
N LYS A 215 2.81 -16.13 -3.55
CA LYS A 215 2.32 -15.05 -2.70
C LYS A 215 3.47 -14.23 -2.10
N ASN A 216 3.36 -12.89 -2.14
CA ASN A 216 4.28 -11.94 -1.51
C ASN A 216 5.75 -12.18 -1.90
N VAL A 217 6.06 -12.06 -3.19
CA VAL A 217 7.40 -12.33 -3.71
C VAL A 217 8.33 -11.16 -3.41
N ASN A 218 9.48 -11.45 -2.81
CA ASN A 218 10.51 -10.45 -2.61
C ASN A 218 11.24 -10.17 -3.93
N LEU A 219 11.22 -8.92 -4.37
CA LEU A 219 12.04 -8.40 -5.45
C LEU A 219 13.26 -7.71 -4.82
N VAL A 220 14.46 -8.14 -5.16
CA VAL A 220 15.71 -7.74 -4.50
C VAL A 220 16.58 -6.83 -5.38
N SER A 221 17.48 -6.08 -4.77
CA SER A 221 18.32 -5.10 -5.49
C SER A 221 19.40 -5.73 -6.39
N GLU A 222 19.77 -6.99 -6.14
CA GLU A 222 20.81 -7.72 -6.87
C GLU A 222 20.49 -9.22 -6.89
N PRO A 223 20.93 -9.97 -7.92
CA PRO A 223 20.73 -11.42 -7.99
C PRO A 223 21.30 -12.11 -6.74
N ASN A 224 20.51 -12.95 -6.06
CA ASN A 224 20.87 -13.61 -4.79
C ASN A 224 21.12 -12.66 -3.60
N GLY A 225 20.76 -11.39 -3.72
CA GLY A 225 20.79 -10.42 -2.62
C GLY A 225 19.74 -10.71 -1.54
N THR A 226 19.89 -10.07 -0.39
CA THR A 226 18.89 -10.12 0.70
C THR A 226 18.17 -8.79 0.92
N THR A 227 18.60 -7.74 0.21
CA THR A 227 17.99 -6.43 0.25
C THR A 227 16.76 -6.43 -0.65
N VAL A 228 15.59 -6.43 -0.03
CA VAL A 228 14.30 -6.33 -0.73
C VAL A 228 14.07 -4.88 -1.14
N THR A 229 13.85 -4.67 -2.44
CA THR A 229 13.48 -3.39 -3.05
C THR A 229 11.96 -3.21 -3.06
N TYR A 230 11.22 -4.30 -3.30
CA TYR A 230 9.76 -4.31 -3.40
C TYR A 230 9.23 -5.71 -3.08
N ILE A 231 7.97 -5.80 -2.63
CA ILE A 231 7.27 -7.07 -2.45
C ILE A 231 6.08 -7.07 -3.39
N GLY A 232 6.13 -7.92 -4.42
CA GLY A 232 5.04 -8.06 -5.37
C GLY A 232 4.02 -9.09 -4.93
N ASP A 233 2.77 -8.85 -5.30
CA ASP A 233 1.67 -9.76 -5.05
C ASP A 233 1.56 -10.80 -6.16
N ILE A 234 1.04 -11.99 -5.84
CA ILE A 234 0.77 -13.03 -6.85
C ILE A 234 -0.10 -12.46 -7.98
N GLY A 235 0.25 -12.79 -9.22
CA GLY A 235 -0.40 -12.30 -10.43
C GLY A 235 0.00 -10.90 -10.87
N ASP A 236 0.88 -10.19 -10.15
CA ASP A 236 1.50 -8.99 -10.70
C ASP A 236 2.34 -9.34 -11.94
N ARG A 237 2.22 -8.52 -12.98
CA ARG A 237 2.91 -8.68 -14.27
C ARG A 237 3.98 -7.61 -14.41
N TYR A 238 5.20 -8.03 -14.77
CA TYR A 238 6.31 -7.10 -15.00
C TYR A 238 7.03 -7.41 -16.32
N GLU A 239 7.57 -6.37 -16.95
CA GLU A 239 8.41 -6.50 -18.13
C GLU A 239 9.79 -7.04 -17.73
N ILE A 240 10.29 -8.00 -18.50
CA ILE A 240 11.63 -8.57 -18.33
C ILE A 240 12.65 -7.59 -18.91
N VAL A 241 13.65 -7.24 -18.10
CA VAL A 241 14.77 -6.39 -18.51
C VAL A 241 16.02 -7.24 -18.77
N ASN A 242 16.26 -8.26 -17.95
CA ASN A 242 17.45 -9.10 -18.03
C ASN A 242 17.24 -10.44 -17.28
N GLU A 243 18.13 -11.41 -17.48
CA GLU A 243 18.15 -12.68 -16.74
C GLU A 243 19.57 -13.01 -16.29
N GLN A 244 19.75 -13.38 -15.02
CA GLN A 244 21.05 -13.70 -14.44
C GLN A 244 20.90 -14.58 -13.20
N ASP A 245 21.76 -15.58 -13.03
CA ASP A 245 21.90 -16.36 -11.79
C ASP A 245 20.58 -16.89 -11.20
N ASN A 246 19.74 -17.51 -12.04
CA ASN A 246 18.41 -18.03 -11.67
C ASN A 246 17.43 -16.95 -11.16
N HIS A 247 17.63 -15.70 -11.60
CA HIS A 247 16.75 -14.57 -11.37
C HIS A 247 16.47 -13.85 -12.68
N VAL A 248 15.32 -13.19 -12.74
CA VAL A 248 14.95 -12.26 -13.80
C VAL A 248 14.89 -10.85 -13.23
N GLU A 249 15.52 -9.90 -13.92
CA GLU A 249 15.40 -8.47 -13.63
C GLU A 249 14.14 -7.94 -14.29
N VAL A 250 13.32 -7.25 -13.52
CA VAL A 250 12.04 -6.70 -13.96
C VAL A 250 11.98 -5.20 -13.79
N ASP A 251 11.22 -4.53 -14.66
CA ASP A 251 10.98 -3.08 -14.59
C ASP A 251 9.89 -2.74 -13.57
N LEU A 252 10.19 -1.78 -12.68
CA LEU A 252 9.32 -1.24 -11.63
C LEU A 252 9.14 0.27 -11.83
N ASP A 253 8.67 0.67 -13.01
CA ASP A 253 8.42 2.05 -13.46
C ASP A 253 9.38 3.10 -12.88
N GLY A 254 10.60 3.11 -13.42
CA GLY A 254 11.65 4.07 -13.04
C GLY A 254 12.75 3.48 -12.15
N THR A 255 12.64 2.22 -11.76
CA THR A 255 13.74 1.40 -11.21
C THR A 255 13.60 -0.05 -11.66
N THR A 256 14.61 -0.88 -11.44
CA THR A 256 14.54 -2.33 -11.64
C THR A 256 14.71 -3.09 -10.34
N ALA A 257 14.28 -4.35 -10.33
CA ALA A 257 14.58 -5.29 -9.25
C ALA A 257 14.63 -6.73 -9.77
N TRP A 258 15.26 -7.61 -9.00
CA TRP A 258 15.48 -9.01 -9.37
C TRP A 258 14.52 -9.93 -8.62
N VAL A 259 13.95 -10.90 -9.32
CA VAL A 259 13.07 -11.92 -8.75
C VAL A 259 13.54 -13.31 -9.14
N ALA A 260 13.45 -14.27 -8.22
CA ALA A 260 13.87 -15.64 -8.47
C ALA A 260 12.97 -16.33 -9.52
N LEU A 261 13.58 -17.11 -10.42
CA LEU A 261 12.86 -17.78 -11.51
C LEU A 261 11.83 -18.81 -11.01
N ASP A 262 12.00 -19.37 -9.81
CA ASP A 262 11.07 -20.32 -9.21
C ASP A 262 9.83 -19.64 -8.59
N ALA A 263 9.83 -18.31 -8.49
CA ALA A 263 8.71 -17.53 -7.98
C ALA A 263 7.87 -16.90 -9.10
N VAL A 264 8.22 -17.10 -10.37
CA VAL A 264 7.56 -16.49 -11.53
C VAL A 264 7.12 -17.53 -12.57
N THR A 265 6.25 -17.11 -13.48
CA THR A 265 5.85 -17.90 -14.66
C THR A 265 5.72 -16.99 -15.88
N THR A 266 6.02 -17.53 -17.06
CA THR A 266 5.64 -16.93 -18.36
C THR A 266 4.38 -17.56 -18.93
N ASP A 267 3.93 -18.67 -18.36
CA ASP A 267 2.67 -19.34 -18.69
C ASP A 267 1.58 -18.84 -17.74
N TRP A 268 0.73 -17.93 -18.24
CA TRP A 268 -0.37 -17.33 -17.51
C TRP A 268 -1.71 -17.69 -18.19
N PRO A 269 -2.47 -18.66 -17.66
CA PRO A 269 -3.67 -19.16 -18.30
C PRO A 269 -4.75 -18.10 -18.46
N SER A 270 -5.32 -17.97 -19.66
CA SER A 270 -6.55 -17.19 -19.86
C SER A 270 -7.76 -18.04 -19.47
N ARG A 271 -8.71 -17.44 -18.73
CA ARG A 271 -9.96 -18.08 -18.32
C ARG A 271 -11.15 -17.29 -18.88
N ASP A 272 -12.25 -17.99 -19.15
CA ASP A 272 -13.49 -17.38 -19.65
C ASP A 272 -14.33 -16.82 -18.48
N LEU A 273 -13.82 -15.78 -17.81
CA LEU A 273 -14.52 -15.05 -16.76
C LEU A 273 -14.88 -13.65 -17.23
N THR A 274 -16.13 -13.24 -16.98
CA THR A 274 -16.59 -11.89 -17.34
C THR A 274 -16.36 -10.91 -16.20
N ASP A 275 -16.16 -9.63 -16.54
CA ASP A 275 -16.04 -8.55 -15.55
C ASP A 275 -17.25 -8.54 -14.59
N SER A 276 -18.47 -8.71 -15.11
CA SER A 276 -19.68 -8.80 -14.29
C SER A 276 -19.63 -9.96 -13.30
N THR A 277 -19.07 -11.10 -13.67
CA THR A 277 -18.98 -12.26 -12.76
C THR A 277 -18.08 -11.96 -11.56
N LEU A 278 -16.93 -11.31 -11.78
CA LEU A 278 -16.03 -10.95 -10.68
C LEU A 278 -16.61 -9.83 -9.80
N LEU A 279 -17.20 -8.81 -10.42
CA LEU A 279 -17.83 -7.70 -9.70
C LEU A 279 -19.03 -8.18 -8.87
N ASP A 280 -19.93 -8.97 -9.45
CA ASP A 280 -21.10 -9.52 -8.74
C ASP A 280 -20.68 -10.42 -7.57
N TRP A 281 -19.62 -11.21 -7.76
CA TRP A 281 -19.08 -12.02 -6.67
C TRP A 281 -18.53 -11.15 -5.54
N ALA A 282 -17.76 -10.10 -5.86
CA ALA A 282 -17.20 -9.19 -4.87
C ALA A 282 -18.31 -8.43 -4.12
N GLU A 283 -19.34 -7.96 -4.84
CA GLU A 283 -20.52 -7.29 -4.25
C GLU A 283 -21.34 -8.21 -3.33
N THR A 284 -21.40 -9.49 -3.65
CA THR A 284 -22.19 -10.45 -2.87
C THR A 284 -21.46 -10.95 -1.62
N ASN A 285 -20.14 -11.15 -1.71
CA ASN A 285 -19.39 -11.89 -0.70
C ASN A 285 -18.54 -11.00 0.22
N LEU A 286 -18.32 -9.74 -0.13
CA LEU A 286 -17.50 -8.82 0.66
C LEU A 286 -18.37 -7.78 1.38
N ASP A 287 -17.88 -7.32 2.53
CA ASP A 287 -18.52 -6.21 3.24
C ASP A 287 -18.21 -4.90 2.52
N ASN A 288 -19.17 -4.43 1.73
CA ASN A 288 -19.11 -3.17 1.01
C ASN A 288 -19.88 -2.04 1.72
N ALA A 289 -20.36 -2.24 2.95
CA ALA A 289 -21.14 -1.21 3.66
C ALA A 289 -20.34 0.06 3.97
N TRP A 290 -19.01 -0.02 3.94
CA TRP A 290 -18.10 1.12 4.09
C TRP A 290 -17.81 1.84 2.77
N LEU A 291 -18.23 1.26 1.64
CA LEU A 291 -18.15 1.83 0.31
C LEU A 291 -19.48 2.57 0.03
N GLY A 292 -19.38 3.82 -0.43
CA GLY A 292 -20.54 4.67 -0.71
C GLY A 292 -21.04 4.62 -2.17
N GLU A 293 -20.30 3.93 -3.04
CA GLU A 293 -20.49 3.87 -4.49
C GLU A 293 -20.28 2.42 -4.98
N THR A 294 -20.49 2.16 -6.28
CA THR A 294 -20.23 0.84 -6.86
C THR A 294 -18.74 0.60 -7.06
N LEU A 295 -18.28 -0.66 -7.04
CA LEU A 295 -16.85 -0.98 -7.16
C LEU A 295 -16.15 -0.32 -8.38
N PRO A 296 -16.73 -0.33 -9.59
CA PRO A 296 -16.11 0.29 -10.77
C PRO A 296 -15.87 1.80 -10.62
N ASP A 297 -16.73 2.51 -9.89
CA ASP A 297 -16.63 3.97 -9.77
C ASP A 297 -15.35 4.41 -9.05
N PHE A 298 -14.82 3.55 -8.17
CA PHE A 298 -13.62 3.86 -7.40
C PHE A 298 -12.35 3.90 -8.24
N PHE A 299 -12.22 3.04 -9.27
CA PHE A 299 -10.99 2.96 -10.09
C PHE A 299 -10.73 4.25 -10.89
N ALA A 300 -11.77 5.03 -11.18
CA ALA A 300 -11.62 6.35 -11.80
C ALA A 300 -11.17 7.45 -10.82
N MET A 301 -11.16 7.19 -9.50
CA MET A 301 -10.91 8.20 -8.47
C MET A 301 -9.42 8.36 -8.16
N ASN A 302 -9.03 9.59 -7.84
CA ASN A 302 -7.78 9.86 -7.13
C ASN A 302 -8.02 9.97 -5.62
N GLU A 303 -6.96 10.18 -4.84
CA GLU A 303 -7.06 10.24 -3.37
C GLU A 303 -8.00 11.37 -2.87
N ALA A 304 -8.04 12.49 -3.59
CA ALA A 304 -8.91 13.61 -3.23
C ALA A 304 -10.38 13.26 -3.43
N ALA A 305 -10.72 12.63 -4.56
CA ALA A 305 -12.06 12.15 -4.85
C ALA A 305 -12.47 11.04 -3.85
N LEU A 306 -11.59 10.09 -3.55
CA LEU A 306 -11.83 9.10 -2.48
C LEU A 306 -12.18 9.75 -1.15
N THR A 307 -11.42 10.79 -0.77
CA THR A 307 -11.63 11.50 0.49
C THR A 307 -12.98 12.23 0.52
N GLU A 308 -13.46 12.73 -0.62
CA GLU A 308 -14.77 13.35 -0.74
C GLU A 308 -15.91 12.31 -0.65
N THR A 309 -15.74 11.16 -1.29
CA THR A 309 -16.76 10.11 -1.38
C THR A 309 -16.95 9.35 -0.07
N ILE A 310 -15.86 8.84 0.53
CA ILE A 310 -15.92 7.95 1.70
C ILE A 310 -15.24 8.54 2.96
N GLY A 311 -14.86 9.82 2.89
CA GLY A 311 -14.20 10.53 3.98
C GLY A 311 -12.69 10.29 4.03
N ALA A 312 -12.04 10.91 5.02
CA ALA A 312 -10.59 10.81 5.15
C ALA A 312 -10.17 9.41 5.65
N PRO A 313 -9.12 8.80 5.06
CA PRO A 313 -8.58 7.54 5.56
C PRO A 313 -8.00 7.75 6.95
N TYR A 314 -8.09 6.73 7.80
CA TYR A 314 -7.52 6.78 9.15
C TYR A 314 -6.00 6.63 9.12
N GLY A 315 -5.42 6.21 8.01
CA GLY A 315 -3.98 6.13 7.84
C GLY A 315 -3.60 6.04 6.37
N ARG A 316 -2.36 6.42 6.07
CA ARG A 316 -1.77 6.21 4.74
C ARG A 316 -0.42 5.52 4.86
N GLU A 317 0.04 4.91 3.79
CA GLU A 317 1.41 4.40 3.59
C GLU A 317 1.83 4.63 2.13
N THR A 318 3.12 4.54 1.86
CA THR A 318 3.67 4.55 0.50
C THR A 318 4.83 3.58 0.41
N ASP A 319 4.96 2.88 -0.72
CA ASP A 319 6.18 2.18 -1.10
C ASP A 319 6.76 2.75 -2.40
N ALA A 320 7.59 1.96 -3.10
CA ALA A 320 8.23 2.38 -4.34
C ALA A 320 7.24 2.63 -5.50
N LEU A 321 6.13 1.90 -5.55
CA LEU A 321 5.16 1.92 -6.64
C LEU A 321 3.81 2.52 -6.24
N ASN A 322 3.43 2.34 -4.98
CA ASN A 322 2.06 2.50 -4.54
C ASN A 322 1.94 3.48 -3.38
N ALA A 323 0.85 4.23 -3.38
CA ALA A 323 0.28 4.84 -2.20
C ALA A 323 -0.89 4.00 -1.68
N TYR A 324 -1.05 3.95 -0.36
CA TYR A 324 -2.09 3.16 0.29
C TYR A 324 -2.95 4.06 1.18
N ALA A 325 -4.27 3.98 1.04
CA ALA A 325 -5.22 4.72 1.86
C ALA A 325 -6.10 3.75 2.68
N PHE A 326 -5.99 3.78 4.01
CA PHE A 326 -6.61 2.79 4.90
C PHE A 326 -7.93 3.27 5.51
N TYR A 327 -8.95 2.41 5.42
CA TYR A 327 -10.33 2.63 5.86
C TYR A 327 -10.83 1.49 6.75
N ASN A 328 -11.91 1.75 7.48
CA ASN A 328 -12.51 0.73 8.34
C ASN A 328 -13.28 -0.27 7.46
N GLY A 329 -12.63 -1.36 7.09
CA GLY A 329 -13.14 -2.40 6.17
C GLY A 329 -12.08 -2.87 5.17
N GLY A 330 -11.19 -1.96 4.78
CA GLY A 330 -10.20 -2.24 3.74
C GLY A 330 -9.20 -1.12 3.50
N PHE A 331 -8.52 -1.16 2.37
CA PHE A 331 -7.68 -0.07 1.89
C PHE A 331 -7.68 0.00 0.37
N PHE A 332 -7.32 1.16 -0.16
CA PHE A 332 -7.11 1.36 -1.59
C PHE A 332 -5.62 1.39 -1.89
N VAL A 333 -5.25 0.82 -3.02
CA VAL A 333 -3.94 0.97 -3.65
C VAL A 333 -4.09 2.04 -4.73
N ILE A 334 -3.27 3.08 -4.65
CA ILE A 334 -3.27 4.23 -5.55
C ILE A 334 -1.93 4.24 -6.26
N GLN A 335 -1.98 4.18 -7.58
CA GLN A 335 -0.83 4.24 -8.48
C GLN A 335 -1.10 5.33 -9.51
N ASP A 336 -0.09 6.13 -9.85
CA ASP A 336 -0.23 7.22 -10.84
C ASP A 336 -1.39 8.20 -10.60
N ASP A 337 -1.65 8.52 -9.32
CA ASP A 337 -2.77 9.37 -8.87
C ASP A 337 -4.17 8.79 -9.17
N GLN A 338 -4.30 7.47 -9.38
CA GLN A 338 -5.58 6.78 -9.52
C GLN A 338 -5.65 5.52 -8.66
N VAL A 339 -6.85 5.17 -8.24
CA VAL A 339 -7.11 3.89 -7.57
C VAL A 339 -6.89 2.76 -8.55
N HIS A 340 -5.98 1.87 -8.20
CA HIS A 340 -5.65 0.69 -9.00
C HIS A 340 -6.20 -0.59 -8.36
N ALA A 341 -6.35 -0.62 -7.04
CA ALA A 341 -6.93 -1.76 -6.34
C ALA A 341 -7.72 -1.37 -5.08
N ILE A 342 -8.65 -2.27 -4.71
CA ILE A 342 -9.41 -2.25 -3.46
C ILE A 342 -9.09 -3.56 -2.72
N ASP A 343 -8.66 -3.45 -1.47
CA ASP A 343 -8.36 -4.59 -0.60
C ASP A 343 -9.33 -4.62 0.57
N TRP A 344 -10.06 -5.73 0.72
CA TRP A 344 -10.82 -6.07 1.92
C TRP A 344 -9.94 -6.90 2.84
N THR A 345 -9.86 -6.51 4.10
CA THR A 345 -9.02 -7.18 5.11
C THR A 345 -9.88 -7.92 6.12
N ASN A 346 -9.40 -9.04 6.65
CA ASN A 346 -10.09 -9.85 7.66
C ASN A 346 -11.48 -10.35 7.19
N THR A 347 -11.59 -10.78 5.91
CA THR A 347 -12.89 -11.16 5.33
C THR A 347 -13.45 -12.46 5.91
N GLN A 348 -12.61 -13.29 6.54
CA GLN A 348 -12.95 -14.63 7.04
C GLN A 348 -13.51 -15.57 5.96
N LEU A 349 -13.36 -15.22 4.68
CA LEU A 349 -13.78 -16.05 3.57
C LEU A 349 -12.84 -17.24 3.46
N ALA A 350 -13.43 -18.44 3.36
CA ALA A 350 -12.70 -19.66 3.06
C ALA A 350 -12.47 -19.79 1.55
N ARG A 351 -11.54 -20.65 1.14
CA ARG A 351 -11.22 -20.88 -0.29
C ARG A 351 -12.46 -21.32 -1.07
N GLU A 352 -13.31 -22.12 -0.46
CA GLU A 352 -14.52 -22.69 -1.06
C GLU A 352 -15.57 -21.60 -1.43
N ALA A 353 -15.45 -20.39 -0.87
CA ALA A 353 -16.30 -19.27 -1.27
C ALA A 353 -16.06 -18.83 -2.73
N PHE A 354 -14.91 -19.20 -3.32
CA PHE A 354 -14.53 -18.87 -4.69
C PHE A 354 -14.92 -19.95 -5.70
N ASP A 355 -15.36 -21.14 -5.26
CA ASP A 355 -15.79 -22.24 -6.15
C ASP A 355 -16.79 -21.82 -7.25
N PRO A 356 -17.75 -20.90 -7.01
CA PRO A 356 -18.67 -20.44 -8.06
C PRO A 356 -17.99 -19.72 -9.23
N LEU A 357 -16.76 -19.23 -9.07
CA LEU A 357 -15.98 -18.59 -10.13
C LEU A 357 -15.30 -19.60 -11.06
N GLY A 358 -15.37 -20.90 -10.74
CA GLY A 358 -14.75 -21.95 -11.53
C GLY A 358 -13.25 -22.11 -11.26
N GLU A 359 -12.49 -22.44 -12.30
CA GLU A 359 -11.06 -22.74 -12.18
C GLU A 359 -10.24 -21.43 -12.09
N PRO A 360 -9.38 -21.27 -11.08
CA PRO A 360 -8.51 -20.10 -10.98
C PRO A 360 -7.47 -20.06 -12.11
N VAL A 361 -6.95 -18.87 -12.39
CA VAL A 361 -5.77 -18.69 -13.25
C VAL A 361 -4.55 -19.32 -12.60
N ILE A 362 -4.35 -19.03 -11.31
CA ILE A 362 -3.34 -19.68 -10.47
C ILE A 362 -3.91 -19.98 -9.09
N GLU A 363 -3.55 -21.15 -8.58
CA GLU A 363 -3.85 -21.59 -7.22
C GLU A 363 -2.57 -22.04 -6.53
N THR A 364 -2.39 -21.54 -5.31
CA THR A 364 -1.34 -21.98 -4.40
C THR A 364 -1.98 -22.33 -3.06
N ASN A 365 -1.21 -22.91 -2.14
CA ASN A 365 -1.72 -23.28 -0.81
C ASN A 365 -2.32 -22.10 -0.04
N ASP A 366 -1.87 -20.88 -0.31
CA ASP A 366 -2.20 -19.68 0.44
C ASP A 366 -2.68 -18.50 -0.41
N ALA A 367 -2.92 -18.69 -1.70
CA ALA A 367 -3.53 -17.68 -2.56
C ALA A 367 -4.32 -18.27 -3.74
N LEU A 368 -5.26 -17.49 -4.26
CA LEU A 368 -6.01 -17.74 -5.49
C LEU A 368 -6.01 -16.49 -6.36
N VAL A 369 -6.00 -16.65 -7.67
CA VAL A 369 -6.17 -15.55 -8.63
C VAL A 369 -7.21 -15.94 -9.68
N TYR A 370 -8.18 -15.05 -9.86
CA TYR A 370 -9.17 -15.10 -10.92
C TYR A 370 -9.05 -13.82 -11.75
N GLU A 371 -9.12 -13.92 -13.07
CA GLU A 371 -9.03 -12.76 -13.94
C GLU A 371 -10.12 -12.76 -14.99
N SER A 372 -10.63 -11.58 -15.28
CA SER A 372 -11.43 -11.26 -16.45
C SER A 372 -10.62 -10.38 -17.42
N GLU A 373 -11.30 -9.78 -18.39
CA GLU A 373 -10.69 -8.83 -19.32
C GLU A 373 -10.11 -7.62 -18.59
N THR A 374 -10.89 -7.03 -17.67
CA THR A 374 -10.53 -5.77 -16.99
C THR A 374 -10.06 -5.97 -15.55
N TYR A 375 -10.50 -7.02 -14.86
CA TYR A 375 -10.29 -7.15 -13.42
C TYR A 375 -9.48 -8.40 -13.02
N SER A 376 -8.74 -8.28 -11.92
CA SER A 376 -8.09 -9.38 -11.22
C SER A 376 -8.62 -9.45 -9.78
N LEU A 377 -9.23 -10.58 -9.41
CA LEU A 377 -9.71 -10.87 -8.06
C LEU A 377 -8.77 -11.88 -7.39
N ARG A 378 -8.20 -11.51 -6.25
CA ARG A 378 -7.15 -12.28 -5.58
C ARG A 378 -7.50 -12.56 -4.13
N LEU A 379 -7.36 -13.81 -3.70
CA LEU A 379 -7.42 -14.20 -2.30
C LEU A 379 -6.00 -14.37 -1.75
N PHE A 380 -5.76 -13.82 -0.56
CA PHE A 380 -4.54 -14.02 0.21
C PHE A 380 -4.90 -14.62 1.57
N ILE A 381 -4.32 -15.77 1.90
CA ILE A 381 -4.52 -16.45 3.18
C ILE A 381 -3.32 -16.14 4.08
N GLY A 382 -3.58 -15.47 5.20
CA GLY A 382 -2.60 -15.14 6.23
C GLY A 382 -2.23 -16.36 7.09
N THR A 383 -1.08 -16.29 7.76
CA THR A 383 -0.59 -17.39 8.62
C THR A 383 -1.45 -17.62 9.86
N ASN A 384 -2.27 -16.64 10.25
CA ASN A 384 -3.22 -16.70 11.35
C ASN A 384 -4.63 -17.14 10.89
N GLY A 385 -4.80 -17.52 9.62
CA GLY A 385 -6.10 -17.87 9.04
C GLY A 385 -6.97 -16.67 8.65
N GLN A 386 -6.51 -15.43 8.87
CA GLN A 386 -7.18 -14.25 8.33
C GLN A 386 -7.01 -14.21 6.82
N THR A 387 -8.02 -13.70 6.12
CA THR A 387 -8.01 -13.60 4.67
C THR A 387 -8.13 -12.15 4.22
N ARG A 388 -7.39 -11.82 3.16
CA ARG A 388 -7.46 -10.56 2.42
C ARG A 388 -7.93 -10.87 1.01
N VAL A 389 -8.88 -10.10 0.51
CA VAL A 389 -9.34 -10.18 -0.88
C VAL A 389 -9.02 -8.87 -1.56
N ARG A 390 -8.43 -8.92 -2.75
CA ARG A 390 -8.14 -7.75 -3.57
C ARG A 390 -8.92 -7.81 -4.88
N LEU A 391 -9.50 -6.70 -5.29
CA LEU A 391 -9.94 -6.45 -6.65
C LEU A 391 -9.03 -5.39 -7.28
N THR A 392 -8.44 -5.69 -8.44
CA THR A 392 -7.52 -4.81 -9.17
C THR A 392 -8.07 -4.54 -10.57
N GLU A 393 -7.95 -3.32 -11.07
CA GLU A 393 -8.14 -2.99 -12.50
C GLU A 393 -6.82 -3.22 -13.24
N LYS A 394 -6.81 -4.03 -14.30
CA LYS A 394 -5.60 -4.58 -14.94
C LYS A 394 -4.92 -3.69 -15.97
#